data_AF-A0A7S3BUR1-F1
#
_entry.id   AF-A0A7S3BUR1-F1
#
_cell.length_a   1.000
_cell.length_b   1.000
_cell.length_c   1.000
_cell.angle_alpha   90.00
_cell.angle_beta   90.00
_cell.angle_gamma   90.00
#
_symmetry.space_group_name_H-M   'P 1'
#
loop_
_entity.id
_entity.type
_entity.pdbx_description
1 polymer ?
#
loop_
_entity_poly.entity_id
_entity_poly.type
_entity_poly.pdbx_seq_one_letter_code
_entity_poly.pdbx_strand_id
1 'polypeptide(L)'
;AATPKSVHVVYINTALTTKARANALVPTITCTSSNVVRTVLQAFAQVPGASVFYGPDSYMGANLVEMLEGVLVLPDEEVKRLHPEHTKDTIRDALTRLRFYDEGMCVVHDMFGADVVRTVRDYYADAHLTAHFEVPGGLFGLALEARQRGMGVVGSTAEILSFIKTKTQAAIELGVESGAGSAERLTFVLGTEVGMVTSIVLAVQAMLRAQPEGAADVQVEIVFPVSSDAITQVGGGGRAGEQGLSADADSSGKAYPQLMGLEVVPGAAGGEGCSAEGGCASCPYMKMNSLTALMRVLEAVGTDEEARLEPHMPSVMFERPEEMDAGVEPIIYMREFQQTQRYPVELEERITAPQA
;
A
#
# COMPACT_ATOMS: atom_id res chain seq x y z
N ALA A 1 -24.41 22.08 -8.42
CA ALA A 1 -24.64 20.61 -8.39
C ALA A 1 -25.73 20.25 -7.39
N ALA A 2 -26.26 19.03 -7.46
CA ALA A 2 -27.32 18.55 -6.56
C ALA A 2 -26.91 18.54 -5.07
N THR A 3 -25.61 18.41 -4.80
CA THR A 3 -25.03 18.47 -3.44
C THR A 3 -24.11 19.69 -3.33
N PRO A 4 -24.45 20.70 -2.50
CA PRO A 4 -23.62 21.89 -2.33
C PRO A 4 -22.29 21.56 -1.65
N LYS A 5 -21.26 22.38 -1.90
CA LYS A 5 -19.91 22.24 -1.31
C LYS A 5 -19.31 20.84 -1.49
N SER A 6 -19.53 20.23 -2.65
CA SER A 6 -18.97 18.92 -2.96
C SER A 6 -17.49 19.04 -3.33
N VAL A 7 -16.68 18.10 -2.84
CA VAL A 7 -15.28 17.93 -3.22
C VAL A 7 -15.01 16.47 -3.56
N HIS A 8 -14.27 16.23 -4.63
CA HIS A 8 -13.76 14.91 -4.97
C HIS A 8 -12.37 14.72 -4.38
N VAL A 9 -12.17 13.61 -3.69
CA VAL A 9 -10.86 13.15 -3.24
C VAL A 9 -10.50 11.91 -4.06
N VAL A 10 -9.62 12.09 -5.05
CA VAL A 10 -9.34 11.06 -6.06
C VAL A 10 -7.99 10.44 -5.79
N TYR A 11 -7.92 9.11 -5.74
CA TYR A 11 -6.66 8.41 -5.55
C TYR A 11 -5.68 8.63 -6.72
N ILE A 12 -4.38 8.72 -6.43
CA ILE A 12 -3.32 9.00 -7.40
C ILE A 12 -3.33 8.00 -8.57
N ASN A 13 -3.71 6.74 -8.30
CA ASN A 13 -3.88 5.66 -9.28
C ASN A 13 -5.15 5.83 -10.12
N THR A 14 -5.29 6.99 -10.76
CA THR A 14 -6.41 7.36 -11.63
C THR A 14 -5.85 8.06 -12.87
N ALA A 15 -6.37 7.75 -14.06
CA ALA A 15 -5.90 8.39 -15.29
C ALA A 15 -5.99 9.93 -15.23
N LEU A 16 -5.04 10.63 -15.86
CA LEU A 16 -4.99 12.09 -15.86
C LEU A 16 -6.25 12.69 -16.52
N THR A 17 -6.77 12.04 -17.55
CA THR A 17 -8.00 12.44 -18.25
C THR A 17 -9.23 12.34 -17.34
N THR A 18 -9.30 11.31 -16.50
CA THR A 18 -10.34 11.15 -15.48
C THR A 18 -10.23 12.25 -14.42
N LYS A 19 -9.01 12.59 -13.97
CA LYS A 19 -8.78 13.70 -13.05
C LYS A 19 -9.26 15.03 -13.62
N ALA A 20 -8.93 15.32 -14.88
CA ALA A 20 -9.37 16.54 -15.57
C ALA A 20 -10.90 16.64 -15.65
N ARG A 21 -11.57 15.55 -16.06
CA ARG A 21 -13.03 15.49 -16.13
C ARG A 21 -13.69 15.62 -14.77
N ALA A 22 -13.16 14.95 -13.75
CA ALA A 22 -13.66 15.05 -12.38
C ALA A 22 -13.55 16.50 -11.88
N ASN A 23 -12.38 17.12 -12.06
CA ASN A 23 -12.08 18.47 -11.61
C ASN A 23 -12.92 19.54 -12.32
N ALA A 24 -13.23 19.35 -13.60
CA ALA A 24 -14.13 20.24 -14.34
C ALA A 24 -15.57 20.24 -13.80
N LEU A 25 -16.03 19.12 -13.23
CA LEU A 25 -17.40 18.96 -12.73
C LEU A 25 -17.53 19.29 -11.24
N VAL A 26 -16.54 18.86 -10.44
CA VAL A 26 -16.51 19.04 -8.99
C VAL A 26 -15.07 19.36 -8.59
N PRO A 27 -14.83 20.36 -7.74
CA PRO A 27 -13.49 20.66 -7.25
C PRO A 27 -12.80 19.38 -6.74
N THR A 28 -11.64 19.07 -7.29
CA THR A 28 -10.99 17.76 -7.08
C THR A 28 -9.59 17.95 -6.52
N ILE A 29 -9.26 17.18 -5.49
CA ILE A 29 -7.91 17.03 -4.96
C ILE A 29 -7.47 15.57 -5.09
N THR A 30 -6.21 15.35 -5.46
CA THR A 30 -5.65 13.99 -5.49
C THR A 30 -5.19 13.57 -4.09
N CYS A 31 -5.21 12.29 -3.79
CA CYS A 31 -4.61 11.72 -2.58
C CYS A 31 -3.79 10.46 -2.88
N THR A 32 -2.98 10.05 -1.92
CA THR A 32 -2.30 8.75 -1.84
C THR A 32 -2.86 7.96 -0.66
N SER A 33 -2.53 6.67 -0.54
CA SER A 33 -2.89 5.89 0.65
C SER A 33 -2.33 6.47 1.95
N SER A 34 -1.18 7.17 1.87
CA SER A 34 -0.51 7.80 3.02
C SER A 34 -1.12 9.12 3.49
N ASN A 35 -1.93 9.81 2.67
CA ASN A 35 -2.53 11.08 3.06
C ASN A 35 -4.06 11.12 2.98
N VAL A 36 -4.72 10.07 2.46
CA VAL A 36 -6.18 10.05 2.26
C VAL A 36 -6.96 10.45 3.52
N VAL A 37 -6.60 9.92 4.69
CA VAL A 37 -7.25 10.26 5.97
C VAL A 37 -7.16 11.76 6.24
N ARG A 38 -5.95 12.33 6.14
CA ARG A 38 -5.73 13.76 6.40
C ARG A 38 -6.41 14.62 5.34
N THR A 39 -6.37 14.24 4.08
CA THR A 39 -7.03 14.95 2.98
C THR A 39 -8.53 15.03 3.22
N VAL A 40 -9.17 13.92 3.60
CA VAL A 40 -10.61 13.87 3.86
C VAL A 40 -10.99 14.68 5.11
N LEU A 41 -10.27 14.51 6.22
CA LEU A 41 -10.55 15.27 7.45
C LEU A 41 -10.33 16.78 7.25
N GLN A 42 -9.25 17.19 6.58
CA GLN A 42 -9.00 18.60 6.31
C GLN A 42 -10.13 19.24 5.49
N ALA A 43 -10.77 18.51 4.57
CA ALA A 43 -11.94 19.02 3.83
C ALA A 43 -13.06 19.43 4.78
N PHE A 44 -13.37 18.56 5.75
CA PHE A 44 -14.44 18.78 6.70
C PHE A 44 -14.10 19.87 7.73
N ALA A 45 -12.82 20.00 8.10
CA ALA A 45 -12.34 21.04 9.00
C ALA A 45 -12.30 22.42 8.34
N GLN A 46 -11.71 22.52 7.14
CA GLN A 46 -11.50 23.79 6.45
C GLN A 46 -12.77 24.29 5.76
N VAL A 47 -13.65 23.40 5.28
CA VAL A 47 -14.87 23.77 4.57
C VAL A 47 -16.11 23.27 5.32
N PRO A 48 -16.70 24.10 6.20
CA PRO A 48 -17.90 23.73 6.95
C PRO A 48 -19.06 23.35 6.02
N GLY A 49 -19.60 22.14 6.21
CA GLY A 49 -20.69 21.60 5.40
C GLY A 49 -20.26 20.95 4.07
N ALA A 50 -18.95 20.76 3.82
CA ALA A 50 -18.48 20.06 2.63
C ALA A 50 -19.00 18.62 2.51
N SER A 51 -19.25 18.15 1.30
CA SER A 51 -19.53 16.73 1.04
C SER A 51 -18.34 16.13 0.30
N VAL A 52 -17.76 15.06 0.85
CA VAL A 52 -16.56 14.43 0.29
C VAL A 52 -16.97 13.17 -0.47
N PHE A 53 -16.52 13.07 -1.71
CA PHE A 53 -16.69 11.87 -2.54
C PHE A 53 -15.31 11.30 -2.87
N TYR A 54 -15.03 10.12 -2.35
CA TYR A 54 -13.74 9.45 -2.51
C TYR A 54 -13.81 8.32 -3.56
N GLY A 55 -12.72 8.09 -4.30
CA GLY A 55 -12.60 6.98 -5.23
C GLY A 55 -11.24 6.92 -5.94
N PRO A 56 -10.99 5.92 -6.80
CA PRO A 56 -11.93 4.88 -7.21
C PRO A 56 -11.84 3.60 -6.36
N ASP A 57 -10.87 3.48 -5.44
CA ASP A 57 -10.66 2.22 -4.71
C ASP A 57 -11.68 2.04 -3.57
N SER A 58 -12.65 1.14 -3.78
CA SER A 58 -13.76 0.87 -2.87
C SER A 58 -13.32 0.25 -1.55
N TYR A 59 -12.24 -0.54 -1.52
CA TYR A 59 -11.70 -1.06 -0.27
C TYR A 59 -11.13 0.06 0.58
N MET A 60 -10.30 0.93 0.01
CA MET A 60 -9.78 2.10 0.72
C MET A 60 -10.90 3.03 1.18
N GLY A 61 -11.98 3.16 0.40
CA GLY A 61 -13.16 3.95 0.78
C GLY A 61 -13.92 3.37 1.97
N ALA A 62 -14.21 2.07 1.93
CA ALA A 62 -14.86 1.35 3.02
C ALA A 62 -13.99 1.31 4.29
N ASN A 63 -12.71 1.02 4.13
CA ASN A 63 -11.72 0.98 5.21
C ASN A 63 -11.54 2.35 5.88
N LEU A 64 -11.60 3.45 5.11
CA LEU A 64 -11.62 4.80 5.66
C LEU A 64 -12.84 5.02 6.56
N VAL A 65 -14.03 4.58 6.13
CA VAL A 65 -15.26 4.66 6.95
C VAL A 65 -15.12 3.83 8.21
N GLU A 66 -14.70 2.57 8.11
CA GLU A 66 -14.52 1.67 9.25
C GLU A 66 -13.51 2.22 10.26
N MET A 67 -12.39 2.78 9.79
CA MET A 67 -11.41 3.44 10.65
C MET A 67 -12.02 4.67 11.36
N LEU A 68 -12.79 5.51 10.66
CA LEU A 68 -13.43 6.68 11.23
C LEU A 68 -14.54 6.32 12.23
N GLU A 69 -15.25 5.22 12.03
CA GLU A 69 -16.19 4.67 13.00
C GLU A 69 -15.46 4.12 14.24
N GLY A 70 -14.35 3.41 14.02
CA GLY A 70 -13.51 2.86 15.09
C GLY A 70 -12.91 3.93 16.01
N VAL A 71 -12.69 5.16 15.54
CA VAL A 71 -12.16 6.23 16.40
C VAL A 71 -13.23 6.88 17.28
N LEU A 72 -14.53 6.70 16.98
CA LEU A 72 -15.62 7.27 17.78
C LEU A 72 -15.65 6.71 19.21
N VAL A 73 -15.12 5.51 19.42
CA VAL A 73 -15.02 4.89 20.75
C VAL A 73 -13.79 5.35 21.54
N LEU A 74 -12.76 5.91 20.89
CA LEU A 74 -11.51 6.37 21.52
C LEU A 74 -11.66 7.77 22.12
N PRO A 75 -10.92 8.19 23.16
CA PRO A 75 -10.98 9.56 23.68
C PRO A 75 -10.70 10.64 22.61
N ASP A 76 -11.25 11.84 22.76
CA ASP A 76 -11.04 12.95 21.81
C ASP A 76 -9.56 13.28 21.58
N GLU A 77 -8.70 13.05 22.58
CA GLU A 77 -7.26 13.23 22.44
C GLU A 77 -6.64 12.30 21.38
N GLU A 78 -7.15 11.08 21.21
CA GLU A 78 -6.71 10.18 20.13
C GLU A 78 -7.28 10.63 18.78
N VAL A 79 -8.50 11.19 18.74
CA VAL A 79 -9.08 11.75 17.52
C VAL A 79 -8.25 12.95 17.04
N LYS A 80 -7.83 13.83 17.95
CA LYS A 80 -6.97 14.98 17.65
C LYS A 80 -5.59 14.60 17.11
N ARG A 81 -5.08 13.41 17.45
CA ARG A 81 -3.83 12.88 16.85
C ARG A 81 -3.99 12.56 15.37
N LEU A 82 -5.20 12.19 14.93
CA LEU A 82 -5.51 12.02 13.51
C LEU A 82 -5.62 13.37 12.81
N HIS A 83 -6.34 14.30 13.42
CA HIS A 83 -6.45 15.67 12.93
C HIS A 83 -6.84 16.65 14.05
N PRO A 84 -6.10 17.75 14.26
CA PRO A 84 -6.23 18.60 15.46
C PRO A 84 -7.58 19.31 15.58
N GLU A 85 -8.27 19.58 14.46
CA GLU A 85 -9.58 20.24 14.44
C GLU A 85 -10.77 19.27 14.56
N HIS A 86 -10.52 17.98 14.78
CA HIS A 86 -11.58 16.98 14.89
C HIS A 86 -11.77 16.44 16.32
N THR A 87 -13.04 16.16 16.62
CA THR A 87 -13.53 15.48 17.83
C THR A 87 -14.47 14.37 17.40
N LYS A 88 -14.91 13.50 18.33
CA LYS A 88 -15.91 12.47 18.02
C LYS A 88 -17.15 13.02 17.31
N ASP A 89 -17.62 14.19 17.76
CA ASP A 89 -18.85 14.76 17.23
C ASP A 89 -18.67 15.26 15.80
N THR A 90 -17.52 15.87 15.49
CA THR A 90 -17.23 16.32 14.12
C THR A 90 -16.92 15.15 13.19
N ILE A 91 -16.31 14.05 13.69
CA ILE A 91 -16.15 12.82 12.90
C ILE A 91 -17.50 12.16 12.62
N ARG A 92 -18.41 12.12 13.61
CA ARG A 92 -19.76 11.58 13.40
C ARG A 92 -20.51 12.36 12.34
N ASP A 93 -20.42 13.69 12.36
CA ASP A 93 -21.01 14.55 11.34
C ASP A 93 -20.34 14.35 9.96
N ALA A 94 -19.01 14.24 9.91
CA ALA A 94 -18.25 13.96 8.69
C ALA A 94 -18.69 12.64 8.02
N LEU A 95 -18.90 11.57 8.80
CA LEU A 95 -19.39 10.28 8.30
C LEU A 95 -20.74 10.39 7.57
N THR A 96 -21.61 11.32 7.97
CA THR A 96 -22.89 11.54 7.28
C THR A 96 -22.72 12.15 5.88
N ARG A 97 -21.58 12.82 5.62
CA ARG A 97 -21.25 13.55 4.39
C ARG A 97 -20.06 12.97 3.61
N LEU A 98 -19.49 11.86 4.09
CA LEU A 98 -18.48 11.08 3.38
C LEU A 98 -19.19 10.04 2.51
N ARG A 99 -18.84 10.02 1.22
CA ARG A 99 -19.28 9.02 0.25
C ARG A 99 -18.05 8.47 -0.45
N PHE A 100 -18.13 7.23 -0.91
CA PHE A 100 -17.09 6.63 -1.73
C PHE A 100 -17.69 5.83 -2.88
N TYR A 101 -16.90 5.66 -3.94
CA TYR A 101 -17.24 4.83 -5.09
C TYR A 101 -17.12 3.34 -4.72
N ASP A 102 -18.14 2.54 -5.02
CA ASP A 102 -18.30 1.15 -4.57
C ASP A 102 -18.00 0.08 -5.65
N GLU A 103 -17.66 0.50 -6.88
CA GLU A 103 -17.39 -0.40 -8.00
C GLU A 103 -15.92 -0.34 -8.52
N GLY A 104 -14.94 -0.02 -7.68
CA GLY A 104 -13.54 0.04 -8.09
C GLY A 104 -12.60 -0.68 -7.13
N MET A 105 -11.69 -1.50 -7.64
CA MET A 105 -10.82 -2.31 -6.78
C MET A 105 -9.46 -2.57 -7.42
N CYS A 106 -8.42 -2.63 -6.60
CA CYS A 106 -7.14 -3.14 -7.01
C CYS A 106 -7.16 -4.68 -7.04
N VAL A 107 -7.02 -5.27 -8.23
CA VAL A 107 -7.02 -6.74 -8.41
C VAL A 107 -5.95 -7.45 -7.57
N VAL A 108 -4.81 -6.80 -7.32
CA VAL A 108 -3.73 -7.37 -6.51
C VAL A 108 -4.13 -7.46 -5.04
N HIS A 109 -4.79 -6.43 -4.52
CA HIS A 109 -5.25 -6.42 -3.14
C HIS A 109 -6.49 -7.29 -2.94
N ASP A 110 -7.32 -7.48 -3.97
CA ASP A 110 -8.43 -8.43 -3.89
C ASP A 110 -8.00 -9.89 -3.67
N MET A 111 -6.80 -10.26 -4.13
CA MET A 111 -6.26 -11.61 -3.94
C MET A 111 -6.05 -11.98 -2.46
N PHE A 112 -6.08 -11.01 -1.52
CA PHE A 112 -6.08 -11.26 -0.07
C PHE A 112 -7.49 -11.57 0.47
N GLY A 113 -8.24 -12.41 -0.24
CA GLY A 113 -9.66 -12.68 0.00
C GLY A 113 -10.00 -13.37 1.32
N ALA A 114 -11.26 -13.79 1.47
CA ALA A 114 -11.82 -14.31 2.72
C ALA A 114 -11.04 -15.49 3.33
N ASP A 115 -10.37 -16.31 2.51
CA ASP A 115 -9.58 -17.45 2.96
C ASP A 115 -8.27 -17.02 3.66
N VAL A 116 -7.63 -15.95 3.17
CA VAL A 116 -6.48 -15.33 3.82
C VAL A 116 -6.90 -14.77 5.18
N VAL A 117 -8.03 -14.04 5.22
CA VAL A 117 -8.57 -13.47 6.46
C VAL A 117 -8.84 -14.56 7.49
N ARG A 118 -9.49 -15.66 7.08
CA ARG A 118 -9.76 -16.80 7.97
C ARG A 118 -8.47 -17.42 8.49
N THR A 119 -7.49 -17.64 7.62
CA THR A 119 -6.20 -18.22 8.00
C THR A 119 -5.45 -17.33 9.01
N VAL A 120 -5.40 -16.02 8.77
CA VAL A 120 -4.77 -15.06 9.69
C VAL A 120 -5.49 -15.06 11.04
N ARG A 121 -6.83 -15.10 11.03
CA ARG A 121 -7.63 -15.17 12.26
C ARG A 121 -7.40 -16.48 13.03
N ASP A 122 -7.32 -17.61 12.36
CA ASP A 122 -7.27 -18.91 13.02
C ASP A 122 -5.86 -19.27 13.53
N TYR A 123 -4.81 -18.86 12.80
CA TYR A 123 -3.42 -19.29 13.07
C TYR A 123 -2.49 -18.17 13.53
N TYR A 124 -2.86 -16.90 13.31
CA TYR A 124 -2.01 -15.74 13.63
C TYR A 124 -2.74 -14.72 14.50
N ALA A 125 -3.75 -15.15 15.26
CA ALA A 125 -4.51 -14.28 16.15
C ALA A 125 -3.65 -13.61 17.21
N ASP A 126 -2.49 -14.15 17.59
CA ASP A 126 -1.55 -13.59 18.57
C ASP A 126 -0.35 -12.88 17.91
N ALA A 127 -0.34 -12.74 16.59
CA ALA A 127 0.72 -12.03 15.87
C ALA A 127 0.49 -10.52 15.84
N HIS A 128 1.53 -9.79 15.45
CA HIS A 128 1.45 -8.38 15.11
C HIS A 128 0.83 -8.24 13.70
N LEU A 129 -0.39 -7.70 13.61
CA LEU A 129 -1.13 -7.64 12.35
C LEU A 129 -1.01 -6.27 11.72
N THR A 130 -0.58 -6.23 10.46
CA THR A 130 -0.42 -4.99 9.70
C THR A 130 -1.28 -5.03 8.44
N ALA A 131 -1.90 -3.90 8.06
CA ALA A 131 -2.72 -3.81 6.86
C ALA A 131 -2.55 -2.47 6.14
N HIS A 132 -2.43 -2.54 4.81
CA HIS A 132 -2.50 -1.39 3.92
C HIS A 132 -3.96 -0.98 3.70
N PHE A 133 -4.22 0.31 3.42
CA PHE A 133 -5.59 0.81 3.23
C PHE A 133 -6.37 0.15 2.08
N GLU A 134 -5.68 -0.41 1.09
CA GLU A 134 -6.31 -1.03 -0.08
C GLU A 134 -6.67 -2.52 0.12
N VAL A 135 -6.30 -3.15 1.24
CA VAL A 135 -6.62 -4.58 1.45
C VAL A 135 -8.11 -4.80 1.74
N PRO A 136 -8.66 -6.00 1.48
CA PRO A 136 -10.05 -6.32 1.76
C PRO A 136 -10.39 -6.07 3.23
N GLY A 137 -11.61 -5.58 3.49
CA GLY A 137 -12.04 -5.12 4.82
C GLY A 137 -11.85 -6.16 5.92
N GLY A 138 -11.96 -7.46 5.61
CA GLY A 138 -11.71 -8.52 6.60
C GLY A 138 -10.27 -8.50 7.18
N LEU A 139 -9.25 -8.25 6.35
CA LEU A 139 -7.86 -8.19 6.80
C LEU A 139 -7.56 -6.85 7.49
N PHE A 140 -8.16 -5.78 6.98
CA PHE A 140 -8.11 -4.45 7.59
C PHE A 140 -8.69 -4.45 9.01
N GLY A 141 -9.89 -5.02 9.18
CA GLY A 141 -10.56 -5.18 10.47
C GLY A 141 -9.73 -5.98 11.47
N LEU A 142 -9.09 -7.08 11.05
CA LEU A 142 -8.16 -7.83 11.92
C LEU A 142 -6.98 -6.97 12.41
N ALA A 143 -6.39 -6.16 11.53
CA ALA A 143 -5.30 -5.25 11.92
C ALA A 143 -5.80 -4.12 12.83
N LEU A 144 -7.03 -3.63 12.62
CA LEU A 144 -7.65 -2.63 13.47
C LEU A 144 -7.98 -3.18 14.87
N GLU A 145 -8.51 -4.40 14.97
CA GLU A 145 -8.70 -5.13 16.23
C GLU A 145 -7.36 -5.33 16.94
N ALA A 146 -6.32 -5.77 16.20
CA ALA A 146 -4.99 -5.94 16.75
C ALA A 146 -4.37 -4.62 17.23
N ARG A 147 -4.67 -3.49 16.57
CA ARG A 147 -4.25 -2.15 17.02
C ARG A 147 -4.84 -1.79 18.38
N GLN A 148 -6.08 -2.17 18.67
CA GLN A 148 -6.72 -1.89 19.97
C GLN A 148 -5.99 -2.53 21.15
N ARG A 149 -5.34 -3.68 20.93
CA ARG A 149 -4.47 -4.35 21.91
C ARG A 149 -2.98 -3.98 21.78
N GLY A 150 -2.64 -2.96 20.99
CA GLY A 150 -1.26 -2.51 20.78
C GLY A 150 -0.40 -3.44 19.91
N MET A 151 -1.01 -4.38 19.20
CA MET A 151 -0.36 -5.39 18.35
C MET A 151 -0.73 -5.24 16.87
N GLY A 152 -1.14 -4.07 16.42
CA GLY A 152 -1.46 -3.87 15.02
C GLY A 152 -1.32 -2.45 14.55
N VAL A 153 -1.21 -2.31 13.22
CA VAL A 153 -1.15 -1.03 12.54
C VAL A 153 -1.92 -1.12 11.23
N VAL A 154 -2.62 -0.05 10.92
CA VAL A 154 -3.26 0.18 9.64
C VAL A 154 -2.68 1.46 9.08
N GLY A 155 -2.19 1.43 7.85
CA GLY A 155 -1.55 2.60 7.27
C GLY A 155 -0.89 2.37 5.93
N SER A 156 -0.15 3.37 5.47
CA SER A 156 0.76 3.28 4.35
C SER A 156 1.92 2.30 4.61
N THR A 157 2.61 1.92 3.54
CA THR A 157 3.89 1.20 3.56
C THR A 157 4.88 1.73 4.59
N ALA A 158 5.01 3.06 4.68
CA ALA A 158 5.95 3.72 5.58
C ALA A 158 5.54 3.56 7.06
N GLU A 159 4.23 3.63 7.35
CA GLU A 159 3.70 3.44 8.70
C GLU A 159 3.84 1.98 9.16
N ILE A 160 3.58 1.02 8.27
CA ILE A 160 3.82 -0.41 8.51
C ILE A 160 5.29 -0.65 8.86
N LEU A 161 6.22 -0.13 8.05
CA LEU A 161 7.66 -0.27 8.31
C LEU A 161 8.07 0.38 9.64
N SER A 162 7.55 1.56 9.95
CA SER A 162 7.82 2.26 11.20
C SER A 162 7.37 1.43 12.41
N PHE A 163 6.15 0.88 12.36
CA PHE A 163 5.61 0.02 13.42
C PHE A 163 6.47 -1.22 13.66
N ILE A 164 6.90 -1.92 12.60
CA ILE A 164 7.76 -3.10 12.70
C ILE A 164 9.10 -2.74 13.34
N LYS A 165 9.70 -1.60 12.94
CA LYS A 165 10.94 -1.10 13.56
C LYS A 165 10.75 -0.82 15.04
N THR A 166 9.70 -0.11 15.43
CA THR A 166 9.42 0.20 16.84
C THR A 166 9.26 -1.05 17.68
N LYS A 167 8.50 -2.05 17.20
CA LYS A 167 8.28 -3.31 17.92
C LYS A 167 9.54 -4.15 18.01
N THR A 168 10.29 -4.25 16.91
CA THR A 168 11.61 -4.91 16.91
C THR A 168 12.55 -4.25 17.91
N GLN A 169 12.67 -2.92 17.88
CA GLN A 169 13.54 -2.17 18.79
C GLN A 169 13.17 -2.42 20.27
N ALA A 170 11.88 -2.40 20.59
CA ALA A 170 11.41 -2.67 21.95
C ALA A 170 11.79 -4.08 22.44
N ALA A 171 11.67 -5.10 21.59
CA ALA A 171 12.10 -6.46 21.94
C ALA A 171 13.62 -6.58 22.11
N ILE A 172 14.40 -5.84 21.29
CA ILE A 172 15.86 -5.76 21.46
C ILE A 172 16.21 -5.17 22.83
N GLU A 173 15.57 -4.06 23.20
CA GLU A 173 15.80 -3.39 24.49
C GLU A 173 15.40 -4.30 25.67
N LEU A 174 14.23 -4.93 25.60
CA LEU A 174 13.75 -5.84 26.64
C LEU A 174 14.63 -7.08 26.79
N GLY A 175 15.14 -7.62 25.67
CA GLY A 175 16.07 -8.73 25.63
C GLY A 175 17.43 -8.41 26.27
N VAL A 176 17.91 -7.16 26.14
CA VAL A 176 19.12 -6.68 26.81
C VAL A 176 18.91 -6.61 28.33
N GLU A 177 17.73 -6.18 28.78
CA GLU A 177 17.41 -6.05 30.21
C GLU A 177 17.17 -7.39 30.91
N SER A 178 16.60 -8.38 30.20
CA SER A 178 16.16 -9.65 30.79
C SER A 178 17.28 -10.68 30.99
N GLY A 179 18.43 -10.50 30.34
CA GLY A 179 19.54 -11.46 30.36
C GLY A 179 19.25 -12.76 29.61
N ALA A 180 20.29 -13.48 29.19
CA ALA A 180 20.20 -14.67 28.35
C ALA A 180 19.37 -15.79 29.02
N GLY A 181 18.12 -15.98 28.57
CA GLY A 181 17.23 -17.03 29.11
C GLY A 181 16.01 -17.39 28.26
N SER A 182 15.48 -16.47 27.44
CA SER A 182 14.40 -16.78 26.50
C SER A 182 14.58 -16.03 25.19
N ALA A 183 14.58 -16.75 24.07
CA ALA A 183 14.53 -16.14 22.75
C ALA A 183 13.14 -15.51 22.55
N GLU A 184 13.09 -14.18 22.36
CA GLU A 184 11.83 -13.49 22.09
C GLU A 184 11.54 -13.55 20.59
N ARG A 185 10.46 -14.24 20.21
CA ARG A 185 10.02 -14.34 18.80
C ARG A 185 8.88 -13.37 18.55
N LEU A 186 9.10 -12.41 17.66
CA LEU A 186 8.07 -11.53 17.13
C LEU A 186 7.56 -12.04 15.80
N THR A 187 6.26 -12.27 15.69
CA THR A 187 5.61 -12.64 14.42
C THR A 187 4.83 -11.43 13.88
N PHE A 188 5.10 -11.05 12.64
CA PHE A 188 4.39 -9.99 11.92
C PHE A 188 3.66 -10.54 10.71
N VAL A 189 2.37 -10.23 10.56
CA VAL A 189 1.59 -10.55 9.36
C VAL A 189 1.43 -9.31 8.51
N LEU A 190 1.81 -9.40 7.23
CA LEU A 190 1.82 -8.29 6.29
C LEU A 190 0.63 -8.31 5.34
N GLY A 191 -0.39 -7.47 5.57
CA GLY A 191 -1.46 -7.21 4.61
C GLY A 191 -1.08 -6.09 3.63
N THR A 192 -0.19 -6.35 2.67
CA THR A 192 0.31 -5.35 1.71
C THR A 192 0.93 -6.03 0.49
N GLU A 193 1.39 -5.30 -0.54
CA GLU A 193 2.08 -5.89 -1.71
C GLU A 193 3.44 -6.54 -1.35
N VAL A 194 3.80 -7.64 -2.05
CA VAL A 194 5.07 -8.41 -1.86
C VAL A 194 6.31 -7.53 -2.00
N GLY A 195 6.29 -6.50 -2.85
CA GLY A 195 7.46 -5.66 -3.13
C GLY A 195 8.07 -4.99 -1.89
N MET A 196 7.29 -4.83 -0.81
CA MET A 196 7.76 -4.27 0.46
C MET A 196 8.53 -5.26 1.34
N VAL A 197 8.37 -6.57 1.13
CA VAL A 197 8.96 -7.60 1.98
C VAL A 197 10.48 -7.42 2.05
N THR A 198 11.13 -7.20 0.91
CA THR A 198 12.58 -7.00 0.86
C THR A 198 13.04 -5.80 1.69
N SER A 199 12.37 -4.65 1.56
CA SER A 199 12.73 -3.45 2.33
C SER A 199 12.52 -3.64 3.84
N ILE A 200 11.45 -4.32 4.23
CA ILE A 200 11.16 -4.63 5.65
C ILE A 200 12.22 -5.59 6.19
N VAL A 201 12.47 -6.70 5.49
CA VAL A 201 13.47 -7.71 5.88
C VAL A 201 14.85 -7.09 6.03
N LEU A 202 15.29 -6.29 5.05
CA LEU A 202 16.60 -5.62 5.12
C LEU A 202 16.70 -4.66 6.31
N ALA A 203 15.64 -3.90 6.57
CA ALA A 203 15.59 -3.00 7.72
C ALA A 203 15.67 -3.75 9.06
N VAL A 204 14.89 -4.83 9.21
CA VAL A 204 14.89 -5.67 10.42
C VAL A 204 16.25 -6.37 10.60
N GLN A 205 16.81 -6.95 9.54
CA GLN A 205 18.14 -7.57 9.59
C GLN A 205 19.24 -6.58 9.99
N ALA A 206 19.16 -5.33 9.51
CA ALA A 206 20.10 -4.29 9.92
C ALA A 206 19.99 -3.99 11.42
N MET A 207 18.77 -3.94 11.98
CA MET A 207 18.55 -3.73 13.42
C MET A 207 19.06 -4.90 14.25
N LEU A 208 18.77 -6.14 13.85
CA LEU A 208 19.22 -7.34 14.56
C LEU A 208 20.76 -7.47 14.54
N ARG A 209 21.42 -7.13 13.42
CA ARG A 209 22.89 -7.14 13.33
C ARG A 209 23.58 -6.04 14.13
N ALA A 210 22.89 -4.94 14.41
CA ALA A 210 23.43 -3.83 15.18
C ALA A 210 23.41 -4.09 16.70
N GLN A 211 22.94 -5.26 17.14
CA GLN A 211 22.90 -5.61 18.56
C GLN A 211 24.32 -5.80 19.15
N PRO A 212 24.53 -5.42 20.43
CA PRO A 212 25.77 -5.70 21.14
C PRO A 212 26.04 -7.21 21.25
N GLU A 213 27.31 -7.61 21.21
CA GLU A 213 27.70 -8.98 21.51
C GLU A 213 27.21 -9.38 22.92
N GLY A 214 26.40 -10.45 22.99
CA GLY A 214 25.83 -10.96 24.24
C GLY A 214 24.38 -10.52 24.54
N ALA A 215 23.71 -9.80 23.65
CA ALA A 215 22.28 -9.53 23.74
C ALA A 215 21.43 -10.82 23.59
N ALA A 216 20.20 -10.81 24.11
CA ALA A 216 19.28 -11.93 23.98
C ALA A 216 18.92 -12.22 22.51
N ASP A 217 18.65 -13.49 22.22
CA ASP A 217 18.32 -13.96 20.87
C ASP A 217 16.90 -13.49 20.47
N VAL A 218 16.82 -12.32 19.84
CA VAL A 218 15.56 -11.79 19.28
C VAL A 218 15.35 -12.35 17.88
N GLN A 219 14.25 -13.06 17.68
CA GLN A 219 13.87 -13.62 16.40
C GLN A 219 12.67 -12.86 15.84
N VAL A 220 12.72 -12.54 14.54
CA VAL A 220 11.61 -11.88 13.85
C VAL A 220 11.14 -12.76 12.70
N GLU A 221 9.90 -13.18 12.78
CA GLU A 221 9.17 -13.88 11.73
C GLU A 221 8.27 -12.90 10.98
N ILE A 222 8.39 -12.88 9.65
CA ILE A 222 7.55 -12.08 8.78
C ILE A 222 6.72 -13.04 7.93
N VAL A 223 5.41 -13.02 8.16
CA VAL A 223 4.41 -13.81 7.47
C VAL A 223 3.77 -12.95 6.41
N PHE A 224 3.88 -13.40 5.17
CA PHE A 224 3.19 -12.79 4.04
C PHE A 224 2.05 -13.71 3.62
N PRO A 225 0.79 -13.43 4.04
CA PRO A 225 -0.31 -14.30 3.72
C PRO A 225 -0.69 -14.13 2.25
N VAL A 226 -0.69 -15.23 1.50
CA VAL A 226 -1.16 -15.27 0.11
C VAL A 226 -2.31 -16.26 0.00
N SER A 227 -3.19 -16.05 -0.98
CA SER A 227 -4.17 -17.08 -1.35
C SER A 227 -3.44 -18.36 -1.74
N SER A 228 -4.03 -19.52 -1.43
CA SER A 228 -3.55 -20.82 -1.90
C SER A 228 -3.48 -20.91 -3.42
N ASP A 229 -4.31 -20.14 -4.12
CA ASP A 229 -4.33 -20.04 -5.58
C ASP A 229 -3.10 -19.30 -6.14
N ALA A 230 -2.35 -18.63 -5.26
CA ALA A 230 -1.11 -17.94 -5.56
C ALA A 230 0.12 -18.71 -5.02
N ILE A 231 0.06 -20.05 -4.93
CA ILE A 231 1.15 -20.94 -4.51
C ILE A 231 1.49 -21.93 -5.64
N THR A 232 2.78 -22.05 -5.99
CA THR A 232 3.27 -23.00 -6.99
C THR A 232 4.18 -24.07 -6.35
N GLN A 233 3.89 -25.35 -6.59
CA GLN A 233 4.76 -26.44 -6.13
C GLN A 233 5.97 -26.59 -7.04
N VAL A 234 7.18 -26.57 -6.47
CA VAL A 234 8.42 -26.84 -7.20
C VAL A 234 8.78 -28.30 -6.94
N GLY A 235 8.37 -29.19 -7.85
CA GLY A 235 8.48 -30.64 -7.65
C GLY A 235 9.91 -31.12 -7.40
N GLY A 236 10.15 -31.74 -6.24
CA GLY A 236 11.33 -32.54 -5.93
C GLY A 236 11.31 -33.87 -6.72
N GLY A 237 12.43 -34.19 -7.38
CA GLY A 237 12.50 -35.20 -8.43
C GLY A 237 12.36 -36.67 -8.00
N GLY A 238 11.94 -37.52 -8.95
CA GLY A 238 11.98 -38.97 -8.79
C GLY A 238 11.34 -39.83 -9.89
N ARG A 239 12.08 -40.02 -11.01
CA ARG A 239 12.08 -41.15 -11.98
C ARG A 239 11.05 -41.26 -13.13
N ALA A 240 11.66 -41.12 -14.32
CA ALA A 240 11.54 -41.90 -15.56
C ALA A 240 10.51 -41.47 -16.63
N GLY A 241 11.02 -40.78 -17.67
CA GLY A 241 10.40 -40.76 -19.01
C GLY A 241 10.49 -39.44 -19.77
N GLU A 242 11.67 -39.12 -20.31
CA GLU A 242 11.90 -38.40 -21.58
C GLU A 242 11.18 -37.07 -21.88
N GLN A 243 11.93 -35.97 -21.71
CA GLN A 243 12.26 -34.91 -22.69
C GLN A 243 12.48 -33.59 -21.95
N GLY A 244 13.71 -33.10 -22.02
CA GLY A 244 14.25 -32.09 -21.13
C GLY A 244 13.87 -30.66 -21.50
N LEU A 245 13.81 -29.83 -20.46
CA LEU A 245 14.06 -28.41 -20.55
C LEU A 245 15.28 -28.13 -19.68
N SER A 246 16.33 -27.68 -20.36
CA SER A 246 17.64 -27.37 -19.83
C SER A 246 17.59 -26.23 -18.82
N ALA A 247 18.57 -26.22 -17.92
CA ALA A 247 18.91 -25.08 -17.10
C ALA A 247 19.10 -23.83 -17.98
N ASP A 248 18.26 -22.82 -17.79
CA ASP A 248 18.50 -21.49 -18.33
C ASP A 248 19.62 -20.85 -17.49
N ALA A 249 20.84 -21.11 -17.92
CA ALA A 249 21.97 -20.24 -17.62
C ALA A 249 21.75 -18.92 -18.39
N ASP A 250 21.94 -17.80 -17.69
CA ASP A 250 22.12 -16.53 -18.40
C ASP A 250 23.41 -16.58 -19.23
N SER A 251 23.53 -15.68 -20.20
CA SER A 251 24.72 -15.55 -21.06
C SER A 251 25.98 -15.07 -20.31
N SER A 252 25.98 -15.05 -18.97
CA SER A 252 27.09 -14.60 -18.14
C SER A 252 27.78 -15.75 -17.38
N GLY A 253 27.25 -16.97 -17.44
CA GLY A 253 27.90 -18.15 -16.87
C GLY A 253 28.04 -18.11 -15.34
N LYS A 254 27.27 -17.25 -14.65
CA LYS A 254 27.25 -17.19 -13.20
C LYS A 254 26.12 -18.05 -12.67
N ALA A 255 26.48 -19.14 -12.00
CA ALA A 255 25.55 -19.93 -11.22
C ALA A 255 25.01 -19.08 -10.05
N TYR A 256 23.70 -18.79 -10.06
CA TYR A 256 23.02 -18.30 -8.89
C TYR A 256 22.96 -19.44 -7.84
N PRO A 257 23.28 -19.19 -6.57
CA PRO A 257 23.07 -20.18 -5.53
C PRO A 257 21.60 -20.57 -5.54
N GLN A 258 21.32 -21.89 -5.56
CA GLN A 258 19.96 -22.40 -5.44
C GLN A 258 19.21 -21.64 -4.35
N LEU A 259 18.01 -21.15 -4.66
CA LEU A 259 17.10 -20.59 -3.68
C LEU A 259 16.79 -21.67 -2.62
N MET A 260 17.57 -21.66 -1.54
CA MET A 260 17.18 -21.94 -0.15
C MET A 260 16.33 -23.21 0.14
N GLY A 261 16.43 -24.30 -0.62
CA GLY A 261 15.88 -25.60 -0.19
C GLY A 261 14.38 -25.61 0.14
N LEU A 262 13.58 -24.72 -0.45
CA LEU A 262 12.14 -24.63 -0.22
C LEU A 262 11.40 -25.57 -1.18
N GLU A 263 10.58 -26.49 -0.64
CA GLU A 263 9.76 -27.46 -1.39
C GLU A 263 8.52 -26.82 -2.04
N VAL A 264 8.13 -25.64 -1.54
CA VAL A 264 7.00 -24.85 -2.03
C VAL A 264 7.44 -23.41 -2.11
N VAL A 265 7.19 -22.78 -3.26
CA VAL A 265 7.43 -21.35 -3.45
C VAL A 265 6.06 -20.73 -3.71
N PRO A 266 5.66 -19.71 -2.93
CA PRO A 266 4.50 -18.91 -3.28
C PRO A 266 4.63 -18.52 -4.80
N GLY A 267 3.60 -18.45 -5.64
CA GLY A 267 3.71 -17.91 -7.00
C GLY A 267 2.54 -18.24 -7.94
N ALA A 268 2.32 -17.44 -8.98
CA ALA A 268 1.39 -17.76 -10.06
C ALA A 268 1.87 -18.98 -10.87
N ALA A 269 0.93 -19.84 -11.29
CA ALA A 269 1.23 -21.04 -12.06
C ALA A 269 1.81 -20.68 -13.45
N GLY A 270 3.10 -20.97 -13.66
CA GLY A 270 3.80 -20.65 -14.91
C GLY A 270 5.33 -20.66 -14.86
N GLY A 271 5.95 -21.05 -13.75
CA GLY A 271 7.41 -21.02 -13.57
C GLY A 271 7.94 -19.72 -12.98
N GLU A 272 7.07 -18.74 -12.69
CA GLU A 272 7.40 -17.47 -12.04
C GLU A 272 7.26 -17.55 -10.52
N GLY A 273 7.92 -18.51 -9.87
CA GLY A 273 7.90 -18.61 -8.40
C GLY A 273 8.20 -17.26 -7.73
N CYS A 274 7.74 -17.08 -6.48
CA CYS A 274 8.15 -15.99 -5.58
C CYS A 274 9.64 -16.13 -5.28
N SER A 275 10.47 -15.71 -6.23
CA SER A 275 11.82 -15.26 -5.96
C SER A 275 11.76 -13.92 -5.22
N ALA A 276 12.92 -13.37 -4.85
CA ALA A 276 13.03 -11.97 -4.43
C ALA A 276 12.51 -10.97 -5.48
N GLU A 277 12.15 -11.45 -6.68
CA GLU A 277 11.59 -10.72 -7.81
C GLU A 277 10.04 -10.91 -7.93
N GLY A 278 9.42 -11.59 -6.94
CA GLY A 278 7.97 -11.59 -6.64
C GLY A 278 7.13 -12.58 -7.44
N GLY A 279 5.98 -13.05 -6.91
CA GLY A 279 5.11 -14.00 -7.63
C GLY A 279 3.67 -14.15 -7.10
N CYS A 280 3.36 -13.62 -5.91
CA CYS A 280 2.24 -14.18 -5.11
C CYS A 280 1.17 -13.18 -4.73
N ALA A 281 1.57 -11.91 -4.72
CA ALA A 281 0.72 -10.74 -4.73
C ALA A 281 1.60 -9.61 -5.30
N SER A 282 1.91 -9.73 -6.58
CA SER A 282 2.72 -8.77 -7.31
C SER A 282 1.94 -8.27 -8.50
N CYS A 283 1.86 -6.95 -8.64
CA CYS A 283 1.16 -6.33 -9.77
C CYS A 283 1.85 -6.72 -11.10
N PRO A 284 1.15 -7.40 -12.05
CA PRO A 284 1.76 -7.77 -13.33
C PRO A 284 2.20 -6.55 -14.12
N TYR A 285 1.53 -5.41 -13.93
CA TYR A 285 1.88 -4.15 -14.59
C TYR A 285 3.17 -3.54 -14.05
N MET A 286 3.44 -3.63 -12.73
CA MET A 286 4.68 -3.11 -12.15
C MET A 286 5.90 -3.94 -12.58
N LYS A 287 5.70 -5.25 -12.78
CA LYS A 287 6.73 -6.20 -13.23
C LYS A 287 7.10 -6.10 -14.71
N MET A 288 6.36 -5.33 -15.52
CA MET A 288 6.79 -5.05 -16.90
C MET A 288 8.13 -4.30 -16.94
N ASN A 289 8.51 -3.65 -15.83
CA ASN A 289 9.82 -3.01 -15.68
C ASN A 289 10.86 -4.04 -15.22
N SER A 290 11.91 -4.23 -16.02
CA SER A 290 13.07 -5.06 -15.66
C SER A 290 14.38 -4.28 -15.81
N LEU A 291 15.42 -4.72 -15.10
CA LEU A 291 16.76 -4.11 -15.23
C LEU A 291 17.26 -4.19 -16.68
N THR A 292 17.04 -5.32 -17.36
CA THR A 292 17.41 -5.50 -18.76
C THR A 292 16.67 -4.52 -19.67
N ALA A 293 15.37 -4.32 -19.45
CA ALA A 293 14.60 -3.33 -20.21
C ALA A 293 15.13 -1.91 -19.97
N LEU A 294 15.43 -1.56 -18.71
CA LEU A 294 16.02 -0.26 -18.37
C LEU A 294 17.39 -0.05 -19.04
N MET A 295 18.28 -1.04 -18.99
CA MET A 295 19.60 -0.94 -19.64
C MET A 295 19.47 -0.74 -21.15
N ARG A 296 18.54 -1.46 -21.81
CA ARG A 296 18.26 -1.28 -23.25
C ARG A 296 17.79 0.14 -23.58
N VAL A 297 16.95 0.74 -22.72
CA VAL A 297 16.52 2.14 -22.89
C VAL A 297 17.73 3.07 -22.77
N LEU A 298 18.54 2.91 -21.72
CA LEU A 298 19.72 3.76 -21.49
C LEU A 298 20.76 3.67 -22.61
N GLU A 299 20.93 2.49 -23.20
CA GLU A 299 21.84 2.28 -24.34
C GLU A 299 21.31 2.89 -25.65
N ALA A 300 19.99 3.01 -25.81
CA ALA A 300 19.38 3.54 -27.02
C ALA A 300 19.27 5.08 -27.03
N VAL A 301 19.08 5.72 -25.87
CA VAL A 301 18.89 7.18 -25.77
C VAL A 301 20.10 7.96 -26.30
N GLY A 302 19.87 8.94 -27.17
CA GLY A 302 20.91 9.77 -27.77
C GLY A 302 21.74 9.08 -28.86
N THR A 303 21.28 7.92 -29.34
CA THR A 303 21.91 7.15 -30.41
C THR A 303 20.95 6.96 -31.60
N ASP A 304 21.45 6.40 -32.72
CA ASP A 304 20.61 6.05 -33.87
C ASP A 304 19.52 5.01 -33.54
N GLU A 305 19.66 4.32 -32.41
CA GLU A 305 18.71 3.30 -31.93
C GLU A 305 17.53 3.92 -31.15
N GLU A 306 17.56 5.22 -30.84
CA GLU A 306 16.51 5.92 -30.09
C GLU A 306 15.14 5.82 -30.79
N ALA A 307 15.12 5.77 -32.12
CA ALA A 307 13.89 5.58 -32.90
C ALA A 307 13.13 4.28 -32.54
N ARG A 308 13.83 3.26 -32.00
CA ARG A 308 13.19 2.01 -31.54
C ARG A 308 12.35 2.20 -30.28
N LEU A 309 12.50 3.34 -29.58
CA LEU A 309 11.72 3.68 -28.40
C LEU A 309 10.36 4.32 -28.75
N GLU A 310 10.17 4.81 -29.99
CA GLU A 310 8.93 5.49 -30.40
C GLU A 310 7.65 4.66 -30.17
N PRO A 311 7.60 3.34 -30.47
CA PRO A 311 6.40 2.54 -30.22
C PRO A 311 6.05 2.36 -28.73
N HIS A 312 7.02 2.63 -27.84
CA HIS A 312 6.87 2.52 -26.39
C HIS A 312 6.55 3.87 -25.74
N MET A 313 6.45 4.95 -26.51
CA MET A 313 6.01 6.22 -25.97
C MET A 313 4.59 6.10 -25.43
N PRO A 314 4.28 6.76 -24.29
CA PRO A 314 2.91 6.84 -23.81
C PRO A 314 2.02 7.38 -24.92
N SER A 315 0.86 6.75 -25.13
CA SER A 315 -0.13 7.28 -26.07
C SER A 315 -0.47 8.72 -25.67
N VAL A 316 -0.56 9.61 -26.66
CA VAL A 316 -0.93 11.01 -26.42
C VAL A 316 -2.32 11.03 -25.79
N MET A 317 -2.37 11.33 -24.49
CA MET A 317 -3.62 11.32 -23.72
C MET A 317 -4.41 12.63 -23.86
N PHE A 318 -3.76 13.69 -24.33
CA PHE A 318 -4.32 15.03 -24.47
C PHE A 318 -3.84 15.65 -25.77
N GLU A 319 -4.76 16.14 -26.59
CA GLU A 319 -4.43 16.87 -27.82
C GLU A 319 -4.05 18.32 -27.54
N ARG A 320 -4.48 18.85 -26.38
CA ARG A 320 -4.31 20.26 -26.00
C ARG A 320 -3.64 20.41 -24.63
N PRO A 321 -2.68 21.34 -24.47
CA PRO A 321 -2.02 21.59 -23.19
C PRO A 321 -3.00 21.92 -22.04
N GLU A 322 -4.08 22.65 -22.32
CA GLU A 322 -5.02 23.06 -21.27
C GLU A 322 -5.73 21.87 -20.61
N GLU A 323 -5.95 20.77 -21.34
CA GLU A 323 -6.57 19.56 -20.80
C GLU A 323 -5.62 18.78 -19.89
N MET A 324 -4.33 18.80 -20.23
CA MET A 324 -3.27 18.24 -19.38
C MET A 324 -3.17 19.06 -18.09
N ASP A 325 -3.14 20.39 -18.18
CA ASP A 325 -3.07 21.28 -17.02
C ASP A 325 -4.26 21.05 -16.08
N ALA A 326 -5.47 20.91 -16.62
CA ALA A 326 -6.67 20.60 -15.85
C ALA A 326 -6.61 19.25 -15.10
N GLY A 327 -5.89 18.26 -15.66
CA GLY A 327 -5.66 16.98 -15.00
C GLY A 327 -4.55 17.01 -13.95
N VAL A 328 -3.53 17.86 -14.17
CA VAL A 328 -2.39 18.04 -13.24
C VAL A 328 -2.79 18.88 -12.03
N GLU A 329 -3.71 19.84 -12.18
CA GLU A 329 -4.14 20.75 -11.11
C GLU A 329 -4.53 20.03 -9.79
N PRO A 330 -5.38 18.97 -9.78
CA PRO A 330 -5.65 18.20 -8.56
C PRO A 330 -4.42 17.59 -7.87
N ILE A 331 -3.36 17.28 -8.63
CA ILE A 331 -2.09 16.74 -8.12
C ILE A 331 -1.26 17.87 -7.51
N ILE A 332 -1.29 19.06 -8.11
CA ILE A 332 -0.66 20.25 -7.53
C ILE A 332 -1.32 20.60 -6.20
N TYR A 333 -2.66 20.55 -6.13
CA TYR A 333 -3.37 20.74 -4.87
C TYR A 333 -2.96 19.74 -3.80
N MET A 334 -2.79 18.46 -4.16
CA MET A 334 -2.26 17.43 -3.25
C MET A 334 -0.86 17.79 -2.75
N ARG A 335 0.02 18.24 -3.65
CA ARG A 335 1.42 18.58 -3.31
C ARG A 335 1.49 19.77 -2.37
N GLU A 336 0.72 20.82 -2.63
CA GLU A 336 0.61 21.97 -1.74
C GLU A 336 0.03 21.55 -0.38
N PHE A 337 -1.06 20.77 -0.37
CA PHE A 337 -1.63 20.23 0.87
C PHE A 337 -0.61 19.42 1.68
N GLN A 338 0.22 18.59 1.04
CA GLN A 338 1.27 17.85 1.74
C GLN A 338 2.29 18.77 2.42
N GLN A 339 2.57 19.94 1.86
CA GLN A 339 3.50 20.92 2.43
C GLN A 339 2.86 21.79 3.52
N THR A 340 1.63 22.24 3.31
CA THR A 340 0.96 23.24 4.16
C THR A 340 0.05 22.61 5.22
N GLN A 341 -0.35 21.35 5.01
CA GLN A 341 -1.43 20.68 5.74
C GLN A 341 -2.76 21.44 5.65
N ARG A 342 -2.96 22.26 4.61
CA ARG A 342 -4.20 23.01 4.36
C ARG A 342 -4.61 22.88 2.90
N TYR A 343 -5.91 22.92 2.64
CA TYR A 343 -6.38 22.97 1.26
C TYR A 343 -5.93 24.28 0.62
N PRO A 344 -5.46 24.25 -0.64
CA PRO A 344 -5.15 25.46 -1.38
C PRO A 344 -6.33 26.42 -1.41
N VAL A 345 -6.04 27.73 -1.36
CA VAL A 345 -7.06 28.79 -1.34
C VAL A 345 -8.00 28.67 -2.55
N GLU A 346 -7.44 28.44 -3.73
CA GLU A 346 -8.22 28.28 -4.96
C GLU A 346 -9.19 27.08 -4.89
N LEU A 347 -8.73 25.95 -4.34
CA LEU A 347 -9.58 24.78 -4.16
C LEU A 347 -10.72 25.08 -3.17
N GLU A 348 -10.43 25.74 -2.05
CA GLU A 348 -11.44 26.15 -1.07
C GLU A 348 -12.49 27.10 -1.67
N GLU A 349 -12.05 28.11 -2.42
CA GLU A 349 -12.93 29.04 -3.13
C GLU A 349 -13.84 28.31 -4.11
N ARG A 350 -13.31 27.35 -4.87
CA ARG A 350 -14.09 26.55 -5.81
C ARG A 350 -15.12 25.64 -5.13
N ILE A 351 -14.80 25.10 -3.95
CA ILE A 351 -15.75 24.29 -3.16
C ILE A 351 -16.87 25.18 -2.60
N THR A 352 -16.54 26.39 -2.14
CA THR A 352 -17.48 27.30 -1.49
C THR A 352 -18.28 28.17 -2.46
N ALA A 353 -17.81 28.31 -3.71
CA ALA A 353 -18.50 29.06 -4.75
C ALA A 353 -19.93 28.55 -4.97
N PRO A 354 -20.91 29.44 -5.23
CA PRO A 354 -22.25 29.02 -5.62
C PRO A 354 -22.14 28.21 -6.91
N GLN A 355 -22.42 26.91 -6.82
CA GLN A 355 -22.41 26.05 -7.99
C GLN A 355 -23.64 26.42 -8.84
N ALA A 356 -23.40 26.90 -10.06
CA ALA A 356 -24.43 27.31 -11.02
C ALA A 356 -25.41 26.18 -11.37
#